data_AF-A0A6J2WTA5-F1
#
_entry.id   AF-A0A6J2WTA5-F1
#
_cell.length_a   1.000
_cell.length_b   1.000
_cell.length_c   1.000
_cell.angle_alpha   90.00
_cell.angle_beta   90.00
_cell.angle_gamma   90.00
#
_symmetry.space_group_name_H-M   'P 1'
#
loop_
_entity.id
_entity.type
_entity.pdbx_description
1 polymer ?
#
loop_
_entity_poly.entity_id
_entity_poly.type
_entity_poly.pdbx_seq_one_letter_code
_entity_poly.pdbx_strand_id
1 'polypeptide(L)'
;MRSAPLSSTESSWRAEAMDLHILDHRLRVTSISKTGLENYTHPLIKLIFLRNRTRCKFFSLTETPENYTVVLDEEGFKELQPSEHLQVEGSTWLPLNVISNGNASSSSQAVGVTKIAKSVIAPLAEQHVSVFMLSTYQTDFILVRETDLSVVIHTLQEEFNIYREVKGESVPVQGQNAQNGLRKNGREASHATVHPVLIPENQFCVMSLDPDTLPAIATTLIDVLFYSNNPKEDTSQAQDLECIKFFSFSLIDGYISLVMDTEAQRQFPADLLFTSSSGELWRMVRIGGQPLGFDECGIVAQISQPLADSDISAYYISTFSFDHALVPEEDIVSVTEMLKDQRKEAAR
;
A
#
# COMPACT_ATOMS: atom_id res chain seq x y z
N MET A 1 56.34 -22.72 35.30
CA MET A 1 55.74 -23.49 34.19
C MET A 1 54.24 -23.53 34.45
N ARG A 2 53.45 -22.56 33.98
CA ARG A 2 52.79 -22.49 32.66
C ARG A 2 51.97 -23.74 32.34
N SER A 3 50.65 -23.65 32.54
CA SER A 3 49.63 -24.25 31.67
C SER A 3 48.41 -23.31 31.67
N ALA A 4 48.09 -22.83 30.48
CA ALA A 4 47.15 -21.77 30.16
C ALA A 4 45.67 -22.22 30.26
N PRO A 5 44.72 -21.28 30.37
CA PRO A 5 43.29 -21.54 30.17
C PRO A 5 42.96 -21.66 28.67
N LEU A 6 42.07 -22.59 28.33
CA LEU A 6 41.49 -22.73 27.00
C LEU A 6 40.60 -21.53 26.68
N SER A 7 40.84 -20.96 25.51
CA SER A 7 40.16 -19.80 24.93
C SER A 7 38.87 -20.17 24.18
N SER A 8 37.97 -19.18 24.21
CA SER A 8 37.20 -18.60 23.08
C SER A 8 36.04 -19.43 22.49
N THR A 9 34.78 -19.08 22.78
CA THR A 9 33.95 -18.00 22.16
C THR A 9 33.63 -18.25 20.68
N GLU A 10 32.38 -18.63 20.40
CA GLU A 10 31.63 -18.25 19.19
C GLU A 10 30.17 -18.71 19.35
N SER A 11 29.39 -17.95 20.10
CA SER A 11 27.92 -17.97 20.01
C SER A 11 27.49 -16.55 19.75
N SER A 12 27.54 -16.25 18.46
CA SER A 12 27.30 -14.99 17.79
C SER A 12 25.89 -14.46 18.05
N TRP A 13 25.87 -13.19 18.42
CA TRP A 13 24.79 -12.23 18.41
C TRP A 13 24.21 -12.14 16.98
N ARG A 14 23.35 -13.08 16.60
CA ARG A 14 22.38 -12.82 15.55
C ARG A 14 21.29 -11.97 16.20
N ALA A 15 21.25 -10.69 15.85
CA ALA A 15 20.06 -9.88 16.06
C ALA A 15 18.86 -10.69 15.55
N GLU A 16 17.77 -10.72 16.32
CA GLU A 16 16.54 -11.41 15.92
C GLU A 16 16.05 -10.79 14.59
N ALA A 17 16.30 -11.49 13.49
CA ALA A 17 15.94 -11.04 12.16
C ALA A 17 14.41 -10.99 12.03
N MET A 18 13.89 -9.96 11.37
CA MET A 18 12.45 -9.86 11.05
C MET A 18 12.07 -10.89 10.00
N ASP A 19 10.80 -11.29 9.99
CA ASP A 19 10.29 -12.26 9.01
C ASP A 19 9.60 -11.51 7.86
N LEU A 20 9.97 -11.83 6.62
CA LEU A 20 9.34 -11.33 5.40
C LEU A 20 8.56 -12.48 4.74
N HIS A 21 7.26 -12.29 4.54
CA HIS A 21 6.39 -13.27 3.92
C HIS A 21 6.01 -12.85 2.50
N ILE A 22 6.31 -13.70 1.53
CA ILE A 22 5.74 -13.64 0.18
C ILE A 22 4.42 -14.41 0.22
N LEU A 23 3.29 -13.71 0.13
CA LEU A 23 1.97 -14.33 0.29
C LEU A 23 1.55 -15.11 -0.96
N ASP A 24 0.64 -16.07 -0.80
CA ASP A 24 0.16 -16.95 -1.88
C ASP A 24 -0.93 -16.27 -2.75
N HIS A 25 -0.63 -15.06 -3.23
CA HIS A 25 -1.51 -14.26 -4.10
C HIS A 25 -0.75 -13.81 -5.35
N ARG A 26 -1.42 -13.90 -6.50
CA ARG A 26 -0.94 -13.33 -7.78
C ARG A 26 -1.92 -12.25 -8.19
N LEU A 27 -1.48 -10.99 -8.12
CA LEU A 27 -2.33 -9.82 -8.19
C LEU A 27 -2.24 -9.12 -9.55
N ARG A 28 -3.37 -8.57 -9.97
CA ARG A 28 -3.50 -7.67 -11.12
C ARG A 28 -3.88 -6.29 -10.60
N VAL A 29 -3.28 -5.25 -11.19
CA VAL A 29 -3.62 -3.85 -10.92
C VAL A 29 -4.38 -3.31 -12.13
N THR A 30 -5.56 -2.76 -11.88
CA THR A 30 -6.46 -2.27 -12.93
C THR A 30 -7.03 -0.91 -12.57
N SER A 31 -7.55 -0.21 -13.57
CA SER A 31 -8.26 1.06 -13.41
C SER A 31 -9.53 1.06 -14.25
N ILE A 32 -10.65 1.35 -13.60
CA ILE A 32 -11.96 1.52 -14.23
C ILE A 32 -12.24 3.02 -14.33
N SER A 33 -12.50 3.53 -15.54
CA SER A 33 -12.85 4.94 -15.73
C SER A 33 -14.19 5.27 -15.04
N LYS A 34 -14.32 6.49 -14.51
CA LYS A 34 -15.56 6.96 -13.87
C LYS A 34 -16.81 6.76 -14.74
N THR A 35 -16.68 7.06 -16.03
CA THR A 35 -17.75 6.91 -17.03
C THR A 35 -18.13 5.47 -17.35
N GLY A 36 -17.27 4.50 -17.04
CA GLY A 36 -17.49 3.09 -17.30
C GLY A 36 -17.93 2.29 -16.09
N LEU A 37 -18.02 2.90 -14.91
CA LEU A 37 -18.29 2.20 -13.64
C LEU A 37 -19.55 1.33 -13.70
N GLU A 38 -20.60 1.81 -14.37
CA GLU A 38 -21.88 1.09 -14.51
C GLU A 38 -21.73 -0.30 -15.15
N ASN A 39 -20.77 -0.46 -16.08
CA ASN A 39 -20.47 -1.74 -16.73
C ASN A 39 -19.82 -2.74 -15.76
N TYR A 40 -19.24 -2.25 -14.66
CA TYR A 40 -18.54 -3.04 -13.66
C TYR A 40 -19.30 -3.14 -12.33
N THR A 41 -20.47 -2.51 -12.19
CA THR A 41 -21.28 -2.60 -10.96
C THR A 41 -21.58 -4.06 -10.61
N HIS A 42 -22.02 -4.88 -11.56
CA HIS A 42 -22.33 -6.29 -11.29
C HIS A 42 -21.13 -7.09 -10.74
N PRO A 43 -19.94 -7.13 -11.41
CA PRO A 43 -18.80 -7.84 -10.86
C PRO A 43 -18.27 -7.22 -9.55
N LEU A 44 -18.26 -5.89 -9.39
CA LEU A 44 -17.79 -5.24 -8.16
C LEU A 44 -18.71 -5.57 -6.97
N ILE A 45 -20.03 -5.54 -7.15
CA ILE A 45 -20.99 -5.97 -6.11
C ILE A 45 -20.75 -7.43 -5.72
N LYS A 46 -20.49 -8.31 -6.69
CA LYS A 46 -20.17 -9.71 -6.42
C LYS A 46 -18.90 -9.83 -5.58
N LEU A 47 -17.83 -9.11 -5.93
CA LEU A 47 -16.55 -9.15 -5.24
C LEU A 47 -16.64 -8.57 -3.81
N ILE A 48 -17.43 -7.52 -3.61
CA ILE A 48 -17.59 -6.87 -2.30
C ILE A 48 -18.49 -7.71 -1.37
N PHE A 49 -19.69 -8.09 -1.82
CA PHE A 49 -20.74 -8.59 -0.93
C PHE A 49 -20.98 -10.09 -1.02
N LEU A 50 -20.60 -10.74 -2.13
CA LEU A 50 -20.99 -12.12 -2.42
C LEU A 50 -19.78 -13.06 -2.37
N ARG A 51 -19.07 -13.09 -1.24
CA ARG A 51 -17.87 -13.94 -1.04
C ARG A 51 -18.07 -15.40 -1.45
N ASN A 52 -19.25 -15.98 -1.21
CA ASN A 52 -19.57 -17.36 -1.59
C ASN A 52 -19.80 -17.57 -3.11
N ARG A 53 -19.75 -16.51 -3.91
CA ARG A 53 -19.94 -16.53 -5.37
C ARG A 53 -18.65 -16.30 -6.14
N THR A 54 -17.53 -16.08 -5.46
CA THR A 54 -16.20 -15.90 -6.06
C THR A 54 -15.16 -16.67 -5.25
N ARG A 55 -14.02 -16.97 -5.87
CA ARG A 55 -12.84 -17.53 -5.18
C ARG A 55 -11.79 -16.47 -4.87
N CYS A 56 -12.08 -15.21 -5.19
CA CYS A 56 -11.26 -14.06 -4.86
C CYS A 56 -11.04 -13.98 -3.35
N LYS A 57 -9.77 -13.87 -2.95
CA LYS A 57 -9.30 -13.70 -1.58
C LYS A 57 -8.58 -12.38 -1.38
N PHE A 58 -8.06 -11.78 -2.45
CA PHE A 58 -7.45 -10.45 -2.41
C PHE A 58 -8.24 -9.51 -3.30
N PHE A 59 -8.93 -8.54 -2.70
CA PHE A 59 -9.67 -7.50 -3.42
C PHE A 59 -9.48 -6.15 -2.73
N SER A 60 -9.10 -5.13 -3.49
CA SER A 60 -9.07 -3.74 -3.05
C SER A 60 -9.61 -2.85 -4.16
N LEU A 61 -10.48 -1.93 -3.79
CA LEU A 61 -11.11 -0.95 -4.66
C LEU A 61 -10.87 0.44 -4.06
N THR A 62 -10.12 1.26 -4.76
CA THR A 62 -9.82 2.64 -4.37
C THR A 62 -10.41 3.60 -5.38
N GLU A 63 -11.40 4.37 -4.95
CA GLU A 63 -11.96 5.49 -5.69
C GLU A 63 -11.09 6.74 -5.52
N THR A 64 -10.70 7.36 -6.63
CA THR A 64 -10.07 8.69 -6.69
C THR A 64 -10.93 9.63 -7.55
N PRO A 65 -10.56 10.91 -7.75
CA PRO A 65 -11.27 11.77 -8.70
C PRO A 65 -11.20 11.25 -10.14
N GLU A 66 -10.10 10.57 -10.51
CA GLU A 66 -9.83 10.17 -11.90
C GLU A 66 -10.45 8.82 -12.27
N ASN A 67 -10.43 7.84 -11.35
CA ASN A 67 -10.82 6.47 -11.66
C ASN A 67 -11.14 5.66 -10.39
N TYR A 68 -11.48 4.39 -10.60
CA TYR A 68 -11.49 3.36 -9.58
C TYR A 68 -10.33 2.41 -9.84
N THR A 69 -9.32 2.45 -8.98
CA THR A 69 -8.23 1.47 -9.01
C THR A 69 -8.69 0.18 -8.35
N VAL A 70 -8.55 -0.95 -9.04
CA VAL A 70 -8.86 -2.28 -8.49
C VAL A 70 -7.59 -3.13 -8.46
N VAL A 71 -7.20 -3.55 -7.27
CA VAL A 71 -6.13 -4.52 -7.04
C VAL A 71 -6.78 -5.83 -6.61
N LEU A 72 -6.59 -6.89 -7.38
CA LEU A 72 -7.28 -8.15 -7.13
C LEU A 72 -6.47 -9.36 -7.59
N ASP A 73 -6.70 -10.51 -6.95
CA ASP A 73 -6.07 -11.75 -7.39
C ASP A 73 -6.59 -12.25 -8.75
N GLU A 74 -5.92 -13.26 -9.31
CA GLU A 74 -6.29 -13.87 -10.60
C GLU A 74 -7.72 -14.43 -10.65
N GLU A 75 -8.30 -14.84 -9.51
CA GLU A 75 -9.69 -15.33 -9.47
C GLU A 75 -10.68 -14.17 -9.53
N GLY A 76 -10.42 -13.08 -8.79
CA GLY A 76 -11.19 -11.85 -8.88
C GLY A 76 -11.09 -11.21 -10.26
N PHE A 77 -9.90 -11.19 -10.87
CA PHE A 77 -9.66 -10.57 -12.18
C PHE A 77 -10.51 -11.20 -13.29
N LYS A 78 -10.85 -12.50 -13.20
CA LYS A 78 -11.73 -13.20 -14.15
C LYS A 78 -13.16 -12.65 -14.20
N GLU A 79 -13.59 -11.94 -13.15
CA GLU A 79 -14.90 -11.30 -13.10
C GLU A 79 -14.95 -9.98 -13.90
N LEU A 80 -13.80 -9.36 -14.18
CA LEU A 80 -13.71 -8.10 -14.92
C LEU A 80 -13.63 -8.37 -16.42
N GLN A 81 -14.69 -8.03 -17.16
CA GLN A 81 -14.70 -8.14 -18.62
C GLN A 81 -13.88 -7.01 -19.25
N PRO A 82 -13.02 -7.27 -20.25
CA PRO A 82 -12.31 -6.20 -20.94
C PRO A 82 -13.26 -5.22 -21.62
N SER A 83 -12.98 -3.91 -21.49
CA SER A 83 -13.66 -2.85 -22.24
C SER A 83 -12.74 -1.64 -22.42
N GLU A 84 -13.18 -0.64 -23.18
CA GLU A 84 -12.44 0.63 -23.31
C GLU A 84 -12.30 1.41 -22.00
N HIS A 85 -13.12 1.07 -21.00
CA HIS A 85 -13.13 1.70 -19.68
C HIS A 85 -12.22 1.00 -18.67
N LEU A 86 -11.64 -0.16 -19.00
CA LEU A 86 -10.76 -0.91 -18.11
C LEU A 86 -9.34 -0.90 -18.63
N GLN A 87 -8.47 -0.24 -17.88
CA GLN A 87 -7.03 -0.31 -18.05
C GLN A 87 -6.47 -1.39 -17.14
N VAL A 88 -5.53 -2.17 -17.66
CA VAL A 88 -4.92 -3.29 -16.94
C VAL A 88 -3.41 -3.13 -17.04
N GLU A 89 -2.74 -3.12 -15.90
CA GLU A 89 -1.28 -3.16 -15.85
C GLU A 89 -0.79 -4.56 -16.30
N GLY A 90 0.29 -4.58 -17.09
CA GLY A 90 0.73 -5.76 -17.82
C GLY A 90 1.39 -6.84 -16.95
N SER A 91 1.89 -6.47 -15.78
CA SER A 91 2.62 -7.35 -14.87
C SER A 91 1.68 -8.12 -13.95
N THR A 92 2.22 -9.19 -13.37
CA THR A 92 1.63 -9.86 -12.20
C THR A 92 2.43 -9.45 -10.98
N TRP A 93 1.72 -9.08 -9.91
CA TRP A 93 2.31 -8.58 -8.68
C TRP A 93 2.17 -9.61 -7.56
N LEU A 94 3.20 -9.69 -6.72
CA LEU A 94 3.25 -10.54 -5.55
C LEU A 94 3.26 -9.63 -4.32
N PRO A 95 2.32 -9.80 -3.38
CA PRO A 95 2.31 -9.03 -2.15
C PRO A 95 3.32 -9.62 -1.16
N LEU A 96 4.17 -8.76 -0.64
CA LEU A 96 5.06 -9.02 0.49
C LEU A 96 4.44 -8.42 1.75
N ASN A 97 4.65 -9.09 2.88
CA ASN A 97 4.27 -8.61 4.19
C ASN A 97 5.43 -8.79 5.18
N VAL A 98 5.73 -7.76 5.97
CA VAL A 98 6.75 -7.80 7.02
C VAL A 98 6.07 -8.05 8.35
N ILE A 99 6.41 -9.17 9.01
CA ILE A 99 5.88 -9.48 10.34
C ILE A 99 6.97 -9.14 11.36
N SER A 100 6.76 -8.03 12.07
CA SER A 100 7.57 -7.72 13.25
C SER A 100 7.15 -8.62 14.40
N ASN A 101 7.92 -9.68 14.67
CA ASN A 101 7.82 -10.40 15.93
C ASN A 101 8.15 -9.41 17.06
N GLY A 102 7.18 -9.12 17.93
CA GLY A 102 7.11 -7.95 18.82
C GLY A 102 8.18 -7.79 19.92
N ASN A 103 9.41 -8.28 19.71
CA ASN A 103 10.55 -8.14 20.62
C ASN A 103 11.73 -7.38 20.02
N ALA A 104 11.69 -6.95 18.76
CA ALA A 104 12.72 -6.07 18.22
C ALA A 104 12.63 -4.71 18.93
N SER A 105 13.68 -4.36 19.67
CA SER A 105 13.87 -3.06 20.32
C SER A 105 14.08 -1.94 19.29
N SER A 106 13.13 -1.73 18.38
CA SER A 106 13.13 -0.53 17.54
C SER A 106 12.71 0.64 18.42
N SER A 107 13.60 1.61 18.59
CA SER A 107 13.33 2.87 19.30
C SER A 107 12.30 3.75 18.60
N SER A 108 11.85 3.36 17.40
CA SER A 108 10.83 4.05 16.61
C SER A 108 9.43 3.63 17.06
N GLN A 109 8.60 4.62 17.39
CA GLN A 109 7.20 4.43 17.74
C GLN A 109 6.28 4.48 16.51
N ALA A 110 6.80 4.95 15.36
CA ALA A 110 6.04 5.07 14.13
C ALA A 110 5.42 3.75 13.67
N VAL A 111 4.21 3.81 13.10
CA VAL A 111 3.43 2.71 12.51
C VAL A 111 3.35 2.85 10.99
N GLY A 112 3.06 1.75 10.29
CA GLY A 112 2.82 1.76 8.86
C GLY A 112 4.09 1.62 8.02
N VAL A 113 4.07 2.17 6.80
CA VAL A 113 5.19 2.12 5.83
C VAL A 113 6.49 2.70 6.40
N THR A 114 6.39 3.62 7.36
CA THR A 114 7.54 4.25 8.03
C THR A 114 8.46 3.21 8.68
N LYS A 115 7.90 2.13 9.26
CA LYS A 115 8.68 1.06 9.91
C LYS A 115 9.59 0.31 8.95
N ILE A 116 9.14 0.14 7.71
CA ILE A 116 9.81 -0.64 6.66
C ILE A 116 10.56 0.25 5.66
N ALA A 117 10.55 1.57 5.87
CA ALA A 117 11.15 2.54 4.96
C ALA A 117 12.65 2.28 4.73
N LYS A 118 13.40 2.00 5.81
CA LYS A 118 14.86 1.80 5.76
C LYS A 118 15.27 0.37 5.43
N SER A 119 14.51 -0.62 5.88
CA SER A 119 14.85 -2.04 5.74
C SER A 119 14.29 -2.69 4.46
N VAL A 120 13.21 -2.15 3.88
CA VAL A 120 12.58 -2.73 2.68
C VAL A 120 12.46 -1.72 1.54
N ILE A 121 11.86 -0.56 1.78
CA ILE A 121 11.55 0.38 0.68
C ILE A 121 12.84 0.97 0.09
N ALA A 122 13.79 1.42 0.92
CA ALA A 122 15.06 1.98 0.45
C ALA A 122 15.91 0.96 -0.33
N PRO A 123 16.18 -0.26 0.19
CA PRO A 123 17.00 -1.22 -0.53
C PRO A 123 16.38 -1.67 -1.86
N LEU A 124 15.05 -1.82 -1.93
CA LEU A 124 14.36 -2.16 -3.18
C LEU A 124 14.48 -1.03 -4.21
N ALA A 125 14.34 0.23 -3.79
CA ALA A 125 14.51 1.38 -4.68
C ALA A 125 15.95 1.46 -5.23
N GLU A 126 16.96 1.23 -4.39
CA GLU A 126 18.39 1.21 -4.78
C GLU A 126 18.71 0.10 -5.80
N GLN A 127 17.98 -1.01 -5.76
CA GLN A 127 18.10 -2.12 -6.71
C GLN A 127 17.14 -1.98 -7.92
N HIS A 128 16.53 -0.81 -8.10
CA HIS A 128 15.59 -0.52 -9.19
C HIS A 128 14.41 -1.52 -9.27
N VAL A 129 13.89 -1.90 -8.10
CA VAL A 129 12.64 -2.64 -7.99
C VAL A 129 11.52 -1.63 -7.76
N SER A 130 10.60 -1.54 -8.72
CA SER A 130 9.39 -0.74 -8.56
C SER A 130 8.42 -1.46 -7.63
N VAL A 131 7.76 -0.70 -6.76
CA VAL A 131 6.85 -1.21 -5.74
C VAL A 131 5.51 -0.50 -5.84
N PHE A 132 4.44 -1.21 -5.54
CA PHE A 132 3.09 -0.66 -5.40
C PHE A 132 2.64 -0.89 -3.96
N MET A 133 2.30 0.16 -3.23
CA MET A 133 1.98 0.06 -1.80
C MET A 133 0.47 -0.06 -1.59
N LEU A 134 0.07 -0.95 -0.69
CA LEU A 134 -1.31 -1.04 -0.23
C LEU A 134 -1.34 -1.21 1.28
N SER A 135 -1.34 -0.09 1.98
CA SER A 135 -1.66 -0.04 3.40
C SER A 135 -3.14 -0.29 3.65
N THR A 136 -3.41 -1.15 4.63
CA THR A 136 -4.74 -1.44 5.15
C THR A 136 -4.78 -1.19 6.65
N TYR A 137 -5.96 -1.27 7.26
CA TYR A 137 -6.09 -1.22 8.71
C TYR A 137 -5.26 -2.32 9.41
N GLN A 138 -5.12 -3.50 8.78
CA GLN A 138 -4.45 -4.64 9.40
C GLN A 138 -2.93 -4.61 9.21
N THR A 139 -2.46 -4.26 8.02
CA THR A 139 -1.04 -4.35 7.65
C THR A 139 -0.71 -3.57 6.36
N ASP A 140 0.57 -3.48 6.04
CA ASP A 140 1.11 -2.83 4.86
C ASP A 140 1.59 -3.87 3.84
N PHE A 141 0.89 -3.98 2.71
CA PHE A 141 1.33 -4.85 1.63
C PHE A 141 2.27 -4.10 0.68
N ILE A 142 3.44 -4.68 0.42
CA ILE A 142 4.39 -4.20 -0.59
C ILE A 142 4.26 -5.10 -1.81
N LEU A 143 3.65 -4.61 -2.89
CA LEU A 143 3.53 -5.38 -4.12
C LEU A 143 4.78 -5.19 -4.96
N VAL A 144 5.39 -6.30 -5.36
CA VAL A 144 6.52 -6.35 -6.30
C VAL A 144 6.14 -7.16 -7.52
N ARG A 145 6.69 -6.86 -8.69
CA ARG A 145 6.44 -7.68 -9.87
C ARG A 145 7.04 -9.07 -9.69
N GLU A 146 6.33 -10.08 -10.16
CA GLU A 146 6.80 -11.48 -10.14
C GLU A 146 8.16 -11.64 -10.84
N THR A 147 8.42 -10.84 -11.88
CA THR A 147 9.69 -10.82 -12.60
C THR A 147 10.87 -10.29 -11.79
N ASP A 148 10.61 -9.44 -10.79
CA ASP A 148 11.63 -8.81 -9.95
C ASP A 148 11.89 -9.62 -8.66
N LEU A 149 11.15 -10.72 -8.43
CA LEU A 149 11.20 -11.48 -7.18
C LEU A 149 12.59 -12.02 -6.82
N SER A 150 13.40 -12.42 -7.81
CA SER A 150 14.77 -12.88 -7.54
C SER A 150 15.66 -11.76 -7.01
N VAL A 151 15.47 -10.54 -7.51
CA VAL A 151 16.19 -9.34 -7.02
C VAL A 151 15.72 -9.04 -5.61
N VAL A 152 14.41 -9.02 -5.37
CA VAL A 152 13.81 -8.81 -4.04
C VAL A 152 14.38 -9.76 -3.00
N ILE A 153 14.39 -11.08 -3.28
CA ILE A 153 14.94 -12.07 -2.36
C ILE A 153 16.42 -11.80 -2.09
N HIS A 154 17.20 -11.54 -3.15
CA HIS A 154 18.62 -11.28 -3.00
C HIS A 154 18.93 -10.02 -2.18
N THR A 155 18.13 -8.97 -2.36
CA THR A 155 18.26 -7.69 -1.65
C THR A 155 17.92 -7.82 -0.18
N LEU A 156 16.86 -8.56 0.16
CA LEU A 156 16.30 -8.55 1.53
C LEU A 156 16.75 -9.74 2.40
N GLN A 157 17.35 -10.79 1.82
CA GLN A 157 17.77 -11.99 2.56
C GLN A 157 18.87 -11.75 3.61
N GLU A 158 19.60 -10.63 3.54
CA GLU A 158 20.62 -10.30 4.55
C GLU A 158 19.99 -9.81 5.86
N GLU A 159 18.85 -9.13 5.78
CA GLU A 159 18.14 -8.54 6.93
C GLU A 159 16.94 -9.38 7.40
N PHE A 160 16.33 -10.16 6.50
CA PHE A 160 15.08 -10.88 6.77
C PHE A 160 15.20 -12.39 6.60
N ASN A 161 14.51 -13.14 7.45
CA ASN A 161 14.16 -14.52 7.12
C ASN A 161 12.97 -14.50 6.15
N ILE A 162 13.19 -14.94 4.91
CA ILE A 162 12.17 -14.89 3.88
C ILE A 162 11.39 -16.21 3.86
N TYR A 163 10.08 -16.11 3.99
CA TYR A 163 9.13 -17.21 3.84
C TYR A 163 8.26 -16.98 2.61
N ARG A 164 7.82 -18.08 1.99
CA ARG A 164 6.80 -18.07 0.95
C ARG A 164 5.62 -18.89 1.44
N GLU A 165 4.44 -18.32 1.37
CA GLU A 165 3.21 -19.06 1.61
C GLU A 165 2.89 -19.96 0.42
N VAL A 166 2.63 -21.22 0.70
CA VAL A 166 2.18 -22.20 -0.30
C VAL A 166 1.00 -22.94 0.29
N LYS A 167 -0.20 -22.73 -0.25
CA LYS A 167 -1.45 -23.33 0.26
C LYS A 167 -1.70 -23.03 1.75
N GLY A 168 -1.30 -21.85 2.21
CA GLY A 168 -1.46 -21.40 3.60
C GLY A 168 -0.37 -21.87 4.57
N GLU A 169 0.67 -22.56 4.10
CA GLU A 169 1.85 -22.90 4.91
C GLU A 169 3.04 -22.01 4.56
N SER A 170 3.69 -21.43 5.57
CA SER A 170 4.90 -20.62 5.41
C SER A 170 6.14 -21.51 5.26
N VAL A 171 6.72 -21.53 4.07
CA VAL A 171 7.91 -22.33 3.75
C VAL A 171 9.13 -21.41 3.62
N PRO A 172 10.25 -21.68 4.31
CA PRO A 172 11.45 -20.84 4.20
C PRO A 172 12.01 -20.87 2.78
N VAL A 173 12.34 -19.70 2.25
CA VAL A 173 13.01 -19.54 0.96
C VAL A 173 14.51 -19.77 1.19
N GLN A 174 15.00 -20.94 0.78
CA GLN A 174 16.45 -21.17 0.78
C GLN A 174 17.09 -20.31 -0.30
N GLY A 175 18.12 -19.53 0.07
CA GLY A 175 18.91 -18.74 -0.86
C GLY A 175 19.45 -19.66 -1.96
N GLN A 176 18.79 -19.69 -3.12
CA GLN A 176 19.29 -20.44 -4.25
C GLN A 176 20.64 -19.84 -4.65
N ASN A 177 21.58 -20.69 -5.07
CA ASN A 177 22.86 -20.30 -5.67
C ASN A 177 22.63 -19.41 -6.91
N ALA A 178 22.35 -18.13 -6.70
CA ALA A 178 21.97 -17.17 -7.72
C ALA A 178 23.18 -16.57 -8.46
N GLN A 179 24.24 -17.35 -8.67
CA GLN A 179 25.33 -16.95 -9.57
C GLN A 179 24.91 -16.96 -11.05
N ASN A 180 23.78 -17.58 -11.41
CA ASN A 180 23.37 -17.77 -12.81
C ASN A 180 22.27 -16.83 -13.33
N GLY A 181 21.87 -15.80 -12.56
CA GLY A 181 20.72 -14.97 -12.94
C GLY A 181 20.79 -13.49 -12.58
N LEU A 182 21.89 -13.00 -12.00
CA LEU A 182 22.04 -11.58 -11.64
C LEU A 182 22.26 -10.72 -12.90
N ARG A 183 21.29 -10.72 -13.81
CA ARG A 183 21.13 -9.60 -14.73
C ARG A 183 20.65 -8.46 -13.86
N LYS A 184 21.54 -7.50 -13.54
CA LYS A 184 21.10 -6.16 -13.16
C LYS A 184 19.95 -5.81 -14.11
N ASN A 185 18.80 -5.42 -13.57
CA ASN A 185 17.70 -4.95 -14.40
C ASN A 185 18.30 -3.91 -15.35
N GLY A 186 18.44 -4.26 -16.63
CA GLY A 186 19.10 -3.42 -17.65
C GLY A 186 18.26 -2.20 -18.02
N ARG A 187 17.32 -1.83 -17.15
CA ARG A 187 16.55 -0.62 -17.21
C ARG A 187 17.50 0.49 -16.77
N GLU A 188 17.81 1.39 -17.69
CA GLU A 188 18.45 2.64 -17.35
C GLU A 188 17.68 3.26 -16.18
N ALA A 189 18.39 3.61 -15.11
CA ALA A 189 17.78 4.25 -13.96
C ALA A 189 17.07 5.51 -14.47
N SER A 190 15.73 5.48 -14.50
CA SER A 190 14.96 6.70 -14.63
C SER A 190 15.45 7.61 -13.52
N HIS A 191 16.00 8.78 -13.87
CA HIS A 191 16.44 9.76 -12.89
C HIS A 191 15.33 9.95 -11.88
N ALA A 192 15.63 9.70 -10.59
CA ALA A 192 14.66 9.83 -9.50
C ALA A 192 14.08 11.24 -9.56
N THR A 193 12.85 11.35 -10.06
CA THR A 193 12.21 12.64 -10.28
C THR A 193 11.50 12.99 -9.00
N VAL A 194 11.78 14.18 -8.47
CA VAL A 194 11.12 14.63 -7.27
C VAL A 194 9.69 15.05 -7.62
N HIS A 195 8.73 14.21 -7.25
CA HIS A 195 7.32 14.43 -7.60
C HIS A 195 6.68 15.55 -6.80
N PRO A 196 5.84 16.41 -7.42
CA PRO A 196 5.06 17.39 -6.69
C PRO A 196 4.05 16.71 -5.77
N VAL A 197 3.66 17.42 -4.71
CA VAL A 197 2.68 16.93 -3.73
C VAL A 197 1.52 17.90 -3.60
N LEU A 198 0.33 17.34 -3.37
CA LEU A 198 -0.89 18.06 -3.05
C LEU A 198 -1.38 17.58 -1.68
N ILE A 199 -1.76 18.52 -0.81
CA ILE A 199 -2.23 18.22 0.55
C ILE A 199 -3.66 18.74 0.65
N PRO A 200 -4.68 17.90 0.40
CA PRO A 200 -6.08 18.29 0.58
C PRO A 200 -6.41 18.48 2.08
N GLU A 201 -7.48 19.21 2.35
CA GLU A 201 -7.99 19.54 3.69
C GLU A 201 -8.81 18.43 4.33
N ASN A 202 -9.20 17.38 3.57
CA ASN A 202 -9.92 16.25 4.12
C ASN A 202 -9.20 15.68 5.35
N GLN A 203 -10.00 15.32 6.34
CA GLN A 203 -9.61 14.44 7.43
C GLN A 203 -10.10 13.03 7.08
N PHE A 204 -9.20 12.06 7.13
CA PHE A 204 -9.47 10.66 6.82
C PHE A 204 -9.49 9.81 8.08
N CYS A 205 -10.31 8.78 8.05
CA CYS A 205 -10.34 7.70 9.03
C CYS A 205 -9.87 6.41 8.36
N VAL A 206 -9.02 5.65 9.04
CA VAL A 206 -8.67 4.26 8.68
C VAL A 206 -9.42 3.33 9.63
N MET A 207 -10.29 2.50 9.09
CA MET A 207 -11.27 1.73 9.85
C MET A 207 -11.32 0.28 9.39
N SER A 208 -11.88 -0.57 10.24
CA SER A 208 -12.22 -1.95 9.91
C SER A 208 -13.66 -2.26 10.34
N LEU A 209 -14.14 -3.43 9.91
CA LEU A 209 -15.51 -3.89 10.05
C LEU A 209 -15.49 -5.41 10.21
N ASP A 210 -16.35 -5.93 11.08
CA ASP A 210 -16.59 -7.36 11.16
C ASP A 210 -17.23 -7.83 9.83
N PRO A 211 -16.62 -8.78 9.11
CA PRO A 211 -17.18 -9.34 7.88
C PRO A 211 -18.64 -9.76 7.95
N ASP A 212 -19.10 -10.26 9.09
CA ASP A 212 -20.48 -10.72 9.29
C ASP A 212 -21.47 -9.54 9.33
N THR A 213 -20.97 -8.34 9.61
CA THR A 213 -21.75 -7.09 9.64
C THR A 213 -21.72 -6.30 8.33
N LEU A 214 -20.89 -6.71 7.34
CA LEU A 214 -20.83 -6.09 6.01
C LEU A 214 -22.21 -5.94 5.32
N PRO A 215 -23.14 -6.92 5.40
CA PRO A 215 -24.48 -6.75 4.84
C PRO A 215 -25.27 -5.58 5.45
N ALA A 216 -25.02 -5.23 6.71
CA ALA A 216 -25.74 -4.16 7.40
C ALA A 216 -25.38 -2.76 6.88
N ILE A 217 -24.17 -2.59 6.33
CA ILE A 217 -23.72 -1.33 5.72
C ILE A 217 -23.82 -1.33 4.19
N ALA A 218 -24.33 -2.41 3.58
CA ALA A 218 -24.22 -2.63 2.15
C ALA A 218 -24.83 -1.50 1.32
N THR A 219 -26.01 -1.02 1.68
CA THR A 219 -26.68 0.07 0.95
C THR A 219 -25.90 1.38 1.04
N THR A 220 -25.36 1.72 2.21
CA THR A 220 -24.52 2.91 2.39
C THR A 220 -23.23 2.79 1.62
N LEU A 221 -22.55 1.64 1.70
CA LEU A 221 -21.30 1.39 0.98
C LEU A 221 -21.52 1.45 -0.55
N ILE A 222 -22.66 0.93 -1.03
CA ILE A 222 -23.04 1.01 -2.44
C ILE A 222 -23.27 2.46 -2.85
N ASP A 223 -24.01 3.23 -2.06
CA ASP A 223 -24.28 4.63 -2.34
C ASP A 223 -22.99 5.46 -2.41
N VAL A 224 -22.09 5.26 -1.44
CA VAL A 224 -20.79 5.95 -1.36
C VAL A 224 -19.87 5.61 -2.54
N LEU A 225 -19.77 4.33 -2.91
CA LEU A 225 -18.88 3.87 -3.98
C LEU A 225 -19.40 4.13 -5.39
N PHE A 226 -20.70 3.95 -5.63
CA PHE A 226 -21.26 3.89 -6.99
C PHE A 226 -22.14 5.08 -7.37
N TYR A 227 -22.70 5.80 -6.39
CA TYR A 227 -23.73 6.83 -6.65
C TYR A 227 -23.37 8.23 -6.13
N SER A 228 -22.46 8.35 -5.17
CA SER A 228 -22.06 9.62 -4.54
C SER A 228 -21.13 10.50 -5.38
N ASN A 229 -21.12 10.31 -6.70
CA ASN A 229 -20.44 11.25 -7.60
C ASN A 229 -21.33 12.50 -7.72
N ASN A 230 -20.90 13.63 -7.16
CA ASN A 230 -21.58 14.91 -7.35
C ASN A 230 -21.58 15.27 -8.84
N PRO A 231 -22.73 15.28 -9.53
CA PRO A 231 -22.84 15.93 -10.82
C PRO A 231 -23.02 17.43 -10.53
N LYS A 232 -21.93 18.11 -10.22
CA LYS A 232 -21.89 19.57 -10.27
C LYS A 232 -20.81 20.01 -11.26
N GLU A 233 -21.03 19.65 -12.51
CA GLU A 233 -20.80 20.64 -13.57
C GLU A 233 -21.82 21.76 -13.34
N ASP A 234 -21.51 22.70 -12.45
CA ASP A 234 -21.96 24.09 -12.53
C ASP A 234 -21.53 24.87 -11.28
N THR A 235 -20.75 25.92 -11.52
CA THR A 235 -20.49 27.08 -10.65
C THR A 235 -19.70 26.87 -9.35
N SER A 236 -18.36 26.78 -9.45
CA SER A 236 -17.38 27.74 -8.87
C SER A 236 -15.95 27.16 -8.86
N GLN A 237 -15.16 27.50 -9.87
CA GLN A 237 -13.78 27.04 -10.11
C GLN A 237 -12.74 27.51 -9.05
N ALA A 238 -13.13 27.74 -7.80
CA ALA A 238 -12.24 28.19 -6.74
C ALA A 238 -12.52 27.61 -5.34
N GLN A 239 -13.64 26.90 -5.11
CA GLN A 239 -13.96 26.32 -3.79
C GLN A 239 -13.82 24.79 -3.74
N ASP A 240 -13.84 24.09 -4.88
CA ASP A 240 -13.65 22.63 -4.97
C ASP A 240 -12.17 22.17 -4.88
N LEU A 241 -11.24 23.06 -4.51
CA LEU A 241 -9.81 22.74 -4.39
C LEU A 241 -9.38 22.30 -2.99
N GLU A 242 -10.23 22.48 -1.98
CA GLU A 242 -9.87 22.16 -0.59
C GLU A 242 -9.95 20.67 -0.30
N CYS A 243 -10.99 19.97 -0.78
CA CYS A 243 -11.18 18.54 -0.52
C CYS A 243 -11.08 17.66 -1.78
N ILE A 244 -10.57 16.44 -1.62
CA ILE A 244 -10.45 15.42 -2.66
C ILE A 244 -11.45 14.28 -2.42
N LYS A 245 -12.01 13.72 -3.49
CA LYS A 245 -12.74 12.45 -3.43
C LYS A 245 -11.74 11.30 -3.29
N PHE A 246 -11.73 10.62 -2.15
CA PHE A 246 -10.92 9.42 -1.93
C PHE A 246 -11.66 8.44 -1.02
N PHE A 247 -11.84 7.20 -1.48
CA PHE A 247 -12.44 6.12 -0.69
C PHE A 247 -11.77 4.79 -1.05
N SER A 248 -11.22 4.08 -0.07
CA SER A 248 -10.63 2.76 -0.26
C SER A 248 -11.41 1.71 0.51
N PHE A 249 -11.81 0.64 -0.18
CA PHE A 249 -12.36 -0.57 0.41
C PHE A 249 -11.44 -1.73 0.06
N SER A 250 -10.98 -2.47 1.07
CA SER A 250 -10.23 -3.71 0.85
C SER A 250 -10.89 -4.85 1.60
N LEU A 251 -10.95 -5.99 0.93
CA LEU A 251 -11.32 -7.29 1.45
C LEU A 251 -10.21 -8.28 1.10
N ILE A 252 -9.33 -8.56 2.07
CA ILE A 252 -8.14 -9.39 1.88
C ILE A 252 -8.13 -10.50 2.94
N ASP A 253 -8.12 -11.76 2.50
CA ASP A 253 -8.17 -12.98 3.33
C ASP A 253 -9.24 -12.93 4.43
N GLY A 254 -10.37 -12.31 4.10
CA GLY A 254 -11.52 -12.19 4.98
C GLY A 254 -11.57 -10.92 5.82
N TYR A 255 -10.45 -10.20 5.96
CA TYR A 255 -10.36 -8.94 6.69
C TYR A 255 -10.84 -7.77 5.85
N ILE A 256 -11.59 -6.85 6.46
CA ILE A 256 -12.09 -5.63 5.82
C ILE A 256 -11.28 -4.44 6.31
N SER A 257 -10.88 -3.58 5.37
CA SER A 257 -10.26 -2.29 5.63
C SER A 257 -10.99 -1.21 4.84
N LEU A 258 -11.19 -0.06 5.47
CA LEU A 258 -11.85 1.11 4.91
C LEU A 258 -10.98 2.33 5.16
N VAL A 259 -10.78 3.14 4.11
CA VAL A 259 -10.23 4.49 4.24
C VAL A 259 -11.22 5.45 3.61
N MET A 260 -11.73 6.39 4.40
CA MET A 260 -12.72 7.35 3.94
C MET A 260 -12.60 8.66 4.70
N ASP A 261 -13.07 9.75 4.12
CA ASP A 261 -13.12 11.03 4.82
C ASP A 261 -14.20 11.03 5.93
N THR A 262 -14.13 12.02 6.81
CA THR A 262 -15.07 12.19 7.92
C THR A 262 -16.49 12.52 7.47
N GLU A 263 -16.71 12.98 6.22
CA GLU A 263 -18.04 13.23 5.67
C GLU A 263 -18.72 11.92 5.26
N ALA A 264 -18.01 11.07 4.53
CA ALA A 264 -18.44 9.73 4.16
C ALA A 264 -18.66 8.87 5.41
N GLN A 265 -17.76 8.94 6.39
CA GLN A 265 -17.84 8.19 7.64
C GLN A 265 -19.14 8.46 8.42
N ARG A 266 -19.68 9.68 8.38
CA ARG A 266 -20.95 10.04 9.04
C ARG A 266 -22.18 9.37 8.44
N GLN A 267 -22.08 8.84 7.22
CA GLN A 267 -23.17 8.13 6.56
C GLN A 267 -23.28 6.68 7.05
N PHE A 268 -22.23 6.13 7.66
CA PHE A 268 -22.19 4.78 8.18
C PHE A 268 -22.70 4.69 9.63
N PRO A 269 -23.30 3.56 10.04
CA PRO A 269 -23.63 3.31 11.44
C PRO A 269 -22.37 3.31 12.33
N ALA A 270 -22.34 4.20 13.32
CA ALA A 270 -21.17 4.44 14.15
C ALA A 270 -20.78 3.26 15.07
N ASP A 271 -21.70 2.32 15.29
CA ASP A 271 -21.52 1.14 16.14
C ASP A 271 -20.92 -0.06 15.41
N LEU A 272 -20.86 -0.02 14.08
CA LEU A 272 -20.33 -1.13 13.26
C LEU A 272 -18.86 -0.92 12.85
N LEU A 273 -18.45 0.33 12.63
CA LEU A 273 -17.09 0.65 12.24
C LEU A 273 -16.20 0.82 13.46
N PHE A 274 -15.02 0.19 13.43
CA PHE A 274 -14.02 0.35 14.49
C PHE A 274 -12.70 0.87 13.95
N THR A 275 -11.99 1.61 14.81
CA THR A 275 -10.65 2.15 14.57
C THR A 275 -9.77 1.89 15.80
N SER A 276 -8.45 1.93 15.63
CA SER A 276 -7.46 1.59 16.68
C SER A 276 -7.45 2.59 17.84
N SER A 277 -7.92 3.81 17.62
CA SER A 277 -7.80 4.92 18.56
C SER A 277 -8.98 5.89 18.38
N SER A 278 -9.59 6.30 19.49
CA SER A 278 -10.73 7.22 19.42
C SER A 278 -10.26 8.62 19.01
N GLY A 279 -10.64 9.05 17.81
CA GLY A 279 -10.38 10.42 17.34
C GLY A 279 -9.08 10.62 16.57
N GLU A 280 -8.32 9.56 16.25
CA GLU A 280 -7.17 9.67 15.35
C GLU A 280 -7.66 9.91 13.91
N LEU A 281 -7.29 11.07 13.38
CA LEU A 281 -7.59 11.50 12.04
C LEU A 281 -6.29 11.62 11.26
N TRP A 282 -6.39 11.37 9.97
CA TRP A 282 -5.26 11.33 9.07
C TRP A 282 -5.40 12.41 8.00
N ARG A 283 -4.30 13.04 7.65
CA ARG A 283 -4.21 13.99 6.54
C ARG A 283 -3.48 13.35 5.39
N MET A 284 -3.97 13.59 4.18
CA MET A 284 -3.41 13.04 2.96
C MET A 284 -2.32 13.93 2.39
N VAL A 285 -1.25 13.31 1.93
CA VAL A 285 -0.30 13.85 0.97
C VAL A 285 -0.43 13.03 -0.31
N ARG A 286 -1.04 13.62 -1.34
CA ARG A 286 -1.11 13.03 -2.67
C ARG A 286 0.17 13.35 -3.44
N ILE A 287 0.75 12.34 -4.07
CA ILE A 287 2.06 12.40 -4.73
C ILE A 287 1.90 12.16 -6.23
N GLY A 288 2.54 13.02 -7.03
CA GLY A 288 2.52 12.97 -8.49
C GLY A 288 1.72 14.10 -9.11
N GLY A 289 2.31 14.78 -10.10
CA GLY A 289 1.64 15.83 -10.87
C GLY A 289 1.06 15.34 -12.20
N GLN A 290 1.47 14.13 -12.60
CA GLN A 290 1.01 13.35 -13.75
C GLN A 290 0.97 11.88 -13.32
N PRO A 291 0.29 11.00 -14.06
CA PRO A 291 0.29 9.57 -13.76
C PRO A 291 1.72 9.01 -13.61
N LEU A 292 2.02 8.42 -12.46
CA LEU A 292 3.36 7.93 -12.08
C LEU A 292 3.80 6.71 -12.91
N GLY A 293 2.83 5.92 -13.39
CA GLY A 293 3.11 4.63 -14.02
C GLY A 293 3.60 3.59 -13.01
N PHE A 294 4.24 2.53 -13.50
CA PHE A 294 4.59 1.33 -12.71
C PHE A 294 6.07 0.93 -12.84
N ASP A 295 6.88 1.77 -13.47
CA ASP A 295 8.29 1.48 -13.77
C ASP A 295 9.25 2.35 -12.97
N GLU A 296 8.82 3.56 -12.59
CA GLU A 296 9.62 4.44 -11.76
C GLU A 296 9.82 3.82 -10.37
N CYS A 297 11.03 3.94 -9.85
CA CYS A 297 11.45 3.39 -8.57
C CYS A 297 11.79 4.54 -7.61
N GLY A 298 11.61 4.31 -6.31
CA GLY A 298 12.02 5.28 -5.28
C GLY A 298 11.00 6.38 -4.96
N ILE A 299 9.83 6.41 -5.61
CA ILE A 299 8.75 7.35 -5.27
C ILE A 299 8.32 7.18 -3.81
N VAL A 300 8.03 5.95 -3.40
CA VAL A 300 7.68 5.62 -2.01
C VAL A 300 8.83 5.98 -1.08
N ALA A 301 10.06 5.62 -1.43
CA ALA A 301 11.26 5.91 -0.63
C ALA A 301 11.44 7.42 -0.38
N GLN A 302 11.21 8.25 -1.40
CA GLN A 302 11.30 9.71 -1.32
C GLN A 302 10.37 10.30 -0.24
N ILE A 303 9.24 9.64 0.02
CA ILE A 303 8.26 10.08 1.02
C ILE A 303 8.46 9.37 2.36
N SER A 304 8.64 8.05 2.36
CA SER A 304 8.68 7.26 3.59
C SER A 304 9.99 7.43 4.37
N GLN A 305 11.12 7.71 3.70
CA GLN A 305 12.40 7.89 4.41
C GLN A 305 12.42 9.16 5.28
N PRO A 306 12.08 10.37 4.79
CA PRO A 306 12.02 11.56 5.65
C PRO A 306 11.05 11.41 6.82
N LEU A 307 9.90 10.76 6.59
CA LEU A 307 8.94 10.44 7.65
C LEU A 307 9.56 9.51 8.69
N ALA A 308 10.32 8.49 8.27
CA ALA A 308 11.02 7.57 9.17
C ALA A 308 12.17 8.23 9.93
N ASP A 309 12.88 9.18 9.32
CA ASP A 309 13.90 9.96 10.01
C ASP A 309 13.30 10.88 11.08
N SER A 310 12.01 11.21 10.96
CA SER A 310 11.26 12.05 11.90
C SER A 310 10.32 11.26 12.83
N ASP A 311 10.35 9.93 12.77
CA ASP A 311 9.46 9.02 13.52
C ASP A 311 7.95 9.30 13.31
N ILE A 312 7.56 9.73 12.11
CA ILE A 312 6.16 10.03 11.76
C ILE A 312 5.52 8.80 11.12
N SER A 313 4.44 8.29 11.73
CA SER A 313 3.66 7.18 11.19
C SER A 313 3.04 7.53 9.84
N ALA A 314 2.91 6.55 8.95
CA ALA A 314 2.21 6.76 7.69
C ALA A 314 1.59 5.48 7.12
N TYR A 315 0.34 5.57 6.68
CA TYR A 315 -0.20 4.61 5.71
C TYR A 315 0.11 5.09 4.29
N TYR A 316 0.27 4.16 3.36
CA TYR A 316 0.60 4.47 1.97
C TYR A 316 -0.25 3.62 1.01
N ILE A 317 -1.02 4.30 0.15
CA ILE A 317 -1.88 3.66 -0.85
C ILE A 317 -1.49 4.18 -2.23
N SER A 318 -0.88 3.32 -3.02
CA SER A 318 -0.72 3.50 -4.45
C SER A 318 -2.06 3.28 -5.16
N THR A 319 -2.36 4.11 -6.14
CA THR A 319 -3.45 3.90 -7.09
C THR A 319 -2.87 3.76 -8.49
N PHE A 320 -3.71 3.53 -9.49
CA PHE A 320 -3.26 3.33 -10.86
C PHE A 320 -2.49 4.54 -11.42
N SER A 321 -2.69 5.73 -10.86
CA SER A 321 -2.10 6.96 -11.37
C SER A 321 -1.26 7.72 -10.34
N PHE A 322 -1.59 7.64 -9.06
CA PHE A 322 -0.98 8.49 -8.04
C PHE A 322 -0.75 7.72 -6.75
N ASP A 323 0.18 8.21 -5.94
CA ASP A 323 0.44 7.68 -4.62
C ASP A 323 -0.18 8.59 -3.55
N HIS A 324 -0.55 8.01 -2.41
CA HIS A 324 -1.22 8.72 -1.32
C HIS A 324 -0.62 8.26 0.00
N ALA A 325 0.05 9.17 0.71
CA ALA A 325 0.47 8.95 2.08
C ALA A 325 -0.56 9.58 3.03
N LEU A 326 -0.98 8.85 4.06
CA LEU A 326 -1.81 9.34 5.15
C LEU A 326 -0.92 9.45 6.38
N VAL A 327 -0.79 10.66 6.91
CA VAL A 327 -0.01 10.97 8.12
C VAL A 327 -0.94 11.48 9.23
N PRO A 328 -0.56 11.37 10.52
CA PRO A 328 -1.35 11.94 11.62
C PRO A 328 -1.66 13.41 11.38
N GLU A 329 -2.88 13.82 11.69
CA GLU A 329 -3.32 15.20 11.47
C GLU A 329 -2.44 16.21 12.23
N GLU A 330 -2.02 15.88 13.44
CA GLU A 330 -1.14 16.71 14.26
C GLU A 330 0.22 16.99 13.62
N ASP A 331 0.71 16.09 12.76
CA ASP A 331 2.03 16.16 12.15
C ASP A 331 2.01 16.84 10.77
N ILE A 332 0.83 17.14 10.21
CA ILE A 332 0.71 17.60 8.82
C ILE A 332 1.50 18.87 8.51
N VAL A 333 1.64 19.78 9.49
CA VAL A 333 2.42 21.02 9.33
C VAL A 333 3.90 20.69 9.17
N SER A 334 4.43 19.82 10.04
CA SER A 334 5.83 19.38 9.98
C SER A 334 6.11 18.61 8.68
N VAL A 335 5.22 17.69 8.31
CA VAL A 335 5.31 16.93 7.05
C VAL A 335 5.30 17.86 5.84
N THR A 336 4.45 18.89 5.84
CA THR A 336 4.37 19.87 4.76
C THR A 336 5.68 20.64 4.59
N GLU A 337 6.27 21.13 5.68
CA GLU A 337 7.53 21.86 5.66
C GLU A 337 8.68 20.96 5.19
N MET A 338 8.79 19.77 5.78
CA MET A 338 9.79 18.75 5.43
C MET A 338 9.76 18.40 3.94
N LEU A 339 8.58 18.09 3.39
CA LEU A 339 8.42 17.73 1.99
C LEU A 339 8.67 18.92 1.04
N LYS A 340 8.37 20.15 1.46
CA LYS A 340 8.69 21.36 0.68
C LYS A 340 10.18 21.62 0.62
N ASP A 341 10.89 21.45 1.73
CA ASP A 341 12.33 21.73 1.78
C ASP A 341 13.14 20.70 1.00
N GLN A 342 12.81 19.41 1.11
CA GLN A 342 13.36 18.35 0.27
C GLN A 342 13.22 18.66 -1.24
N ARG A 343 12.08 19.22 -1.64
CA ARG A 343 11.80 19.60 -3.04
C ARG A 343 12.59 20.83 -3.50
N LYS A 344 12.80 21.80 -2.62
CA LYS A 344 13.64 22.97 -2.93
C LYS A 344 15.10 22.58 -3.08
N GLU A 345 15.59 21.65 -2.27
CA GLU A 345 16.97 21.15 -2.35
C GLU A 345 17.22 20.41 -3.66
N ALA A 346 16.27 19.58 -4.11
CA ALA A 346 16.39 18.87 -5.38
C ALA A 346 16.27 19.77 -6.63
N ALA A 347 15.73 20.98 -6.49
CA ALA A 347 15.63 21.97 -7.56
C ALA A 347 16.87 22.89 -7.68
N ARG A 348 17.83 22.77 -6.75
CA ARG A 348 19.12 23.47 -6.78
C ARG A 348 20.18 22.60 -7.42
#